data_AF-A0A1B6BGK1-F1
#
_entry.id   AF-A0A1B6BGK1-F1
#
_cell.length_a   1.000
_cell.length_b   1.000
_cell.length_c   1.000
_cell.angle_alpha   90.00
_cell.angle_beta   90.00
_cell.angle_gamma   90.00
#
_symmetry.space_group_name_H-M   'P 1'
#
loop_
_entity.id
_entity.type
_entity.pdbx_description
1 polymer ?
#
loop_
_entity_poly.entity_id
_entity_poly.type
_entity_poly.pdbx_seq_one_letter_code
_entity_poly.pdbx_strand_id
1 'polypeptide(L)'
;MIQEVLKAFVLISIAEMGDKTQILAMAFATQFSVRKVLIGIGVGAFLNHGLAVILGRLLSQMVPMSTIQMIAGAAFIGFAIWTLKSDDEEEDDDEPKIQLGPVATVALAFFLGELGDKTQLTAITLAADAHYPFMILVGTVAGMIATGAIGIFVGKKMGDKIPELGLKLLAASIFLFFGIQKILQTSPKQYLIPTFIVPVFGLLIGFVLYRVRKLIQNREKGIQSEFKAKSQLLHEYYKHIQEDLENICMGPKFCNACQGHQCAIGHAKDIIQKSIVNPDWQIESKKIELSYKEKPFFDEEILDSLVDTLWLIESIKDPKKLNNAHLIRKQLETILVGHSIRNVEGIPSYISEIRRENNALARRIEGAYKMRKPIEDRILNIGNRIHNIFLIEIENGYLLIDTGYSEHYKKFKEALKNRKISIEDITYIFITHAHDDHVGFLNQLLQKTQAKVILHPASIERLKVGQNAFDGGCSSVMAWGFCYLMKCLGKGDHRFQPVDFPERYWIVTQKTQSEIEKVLSAKIIELPGHTKDSMGLLFGDRVLFCGDAAMNGIPSSNNIIIWIENLKDYESSWMKMISLDFKQVYPSHGKPFNKEQLVKNQQKLKKIRLISLL
;
A
#
# COMPACT_ATOMS: atom_id res chain seq x y z
N MET A 1 -26.52 -41.31 22.88
CA MET A 1 -25.07 -41.34 23.19
C MET A 1 -24.21 -41.70 21.98
N ILE A 2 -23.99 -42.98 21.61
CA ILE A 2 -23.05 -43.33 20.50
C ILE A 2 -23.44 -42.73 19.15
N GLN A 3 -24.72 -42.75 18.80
CA GLN A 3 -25.23 -42.15 17.55
C GLN A 3 -24.98 -40.62 17.48
N GLU A 4 -25.04 -39.93 18.61
CA GLU A 4 -24.79 -38.48 18.68
C GLU A 4 -23.30 -38.16 18.53
N VAL A 5 -22.43 -38.98 19.15
CA VAL A 5 -20.97 -38.89 18.95
C VAL A 5 -20.65 -39.07 17.46
N LEU A 6 -21.18 -40.13 16.84
CA LEU A 6 -20.91 -40.43 15.43
C LEU A 6 -21.45 -39.36 14.48
N LYS A 7 -22.68 -38.88 14.71
CA LYS A 7 -23.31 -37.80 13.93
C LYS A 7 -22.50 -36.51 14.01
N ALA A 8 -22.09 -36.11 15.21
CA ALA A 8 -21.26 -34.93 15.43
C ALA A 8 -19.87 -35.07 14.83
N PHE A 9 -19.23 -36.23 15.02
CA PHE A 9 -17.92 -36.53 14.45
C PHE A 9 -17.92 -36.43 12.92
N VAL A 10 -18.86 -37.08 12.25
CA VAL A 10 -18.94 -37.08 10.78
C VAL A 10 -19.25 -35.68 10.25
N LEU A 11 -20.24 -34.99 10.83
CA LEU A 11 -20.64 -33.66 10.35
C LEU A 11 -19.53 -32.63 10.54
N ILE A 12 -18.87 -32.61 11.70
CA ILE A 12 -17.74 -31.71 11.93
C ILE A 12 -16.56 -32.08 11.03
N SER A 13 -16.25 -33.37 10.87
CA SER A 13 -15.14 -33.78 10.01
C SER A 13 -15.33 -33.37 8.55
N ILE A 14 -16.57 -33.39 8.06
CA ILE A 14 -16.91 -32.93 6.71
C ILE A 14 -16.86 -31.40 6.63
N ALA A 15 -17.43 -30.71 7.62
CA ALA A 15 -17.48 -29.25 7.68
C ALA A 15 -16.07 -28.64 7.73
N GLU A 16 -15.17 -29.28 8.46
CA GLU A 16 -13.79 -28.85 8.71
C GLU A 16 -12.82 -29.22 7.58
N MET A 17 -13.23 -30.06 6.62
CA MET A 17 -12.34 -30.52 5.55
C MET A 17 -11.95 -29.38 4.60
N GLY A 18 -10.64 -29.10 4.52
CA GLY A 18 -10.07 -28.09 3.62
C GLY A 18 -10.13 -26.65 4.14
N ASP A 19 -10.29 -26.45 5.45
CA ASP A 19 -10.45 -25.12 6.06
C ASP A 19 -9.15 -24.44 6.51
N LYS A 20 -9.24 -23.13 6.82
CA LYS A 20 -8.19 -22.26 7.35
C LYS A 20 -7.52 -22.86 8.58
N THR A 21 -8.26 -23.54 9.43
CA THR A 21 -7.76 -24.19 10.65
C THR A 21 -6.99 -25.48 10.38
N GLN A 22 -7.23 -26.16 9.24
CA GLN A 22 -6.32 -27.19 8.74
C GLN A 22 -5.01 -26.60 8.20
N ILE A 23 -5.08 -25.46 7.52
CA ILE A 23 -3.88 -24.74 7.04
C ILE A 23 -3.06 -24.23 8.23
N LEU A 24 -3.73 -23.70 9.27
CA LEU A 24 -3.12 -23.29 10.52
C LEU A 24 -2.45 -24.47 11.23
N ALA A 25 -3.12 -25.64 11.28
CA ALA A 25 -2.57 -26.88 11.81
C ALA A 25 -1.31 -27.32 11.05
N MET A 26 -1.33 -27.25 9.71
CA MET A 26 -0.18 -27.53 8.85
C MET A 26 0.97 -26.54 9.13
N ALA A 27 0.68 -25.25 9.19
CA ALA A 27 1.67 -24.21 9.48
C ALA A 27 2.32 -24.41 10.84
N PHE A 28 1.55 -24.66 11.90
CA PHE A 28 2.11 -24.98 13.21
C PHE A 28 2.87 -26.29 13.24
N ALA A 29 2.50 -27.29 12.42
CA ALA A 29 3.25 -28.55 12.32
C ALA A 29 4.63 -28.39 11.63
N THR A 30 4.89 -27.26 10.96
CA THR A 30 6.24 -26.90 10.46
C THR A 30 7.13 -26.31 11.56
N GLN A 31 6.54 -25.73 12.60
CA GLN A 31 7.25 -25.02 13.68
C GLN A 31 7.33 -25.82 14.98
N PHE A 32 6.33 -26.68 15.22
CA PHE A 32 6.17 -27.46 16.43
C PHE A 32 5.93 -28.94 16.11
N SER A 33 6.17 -29.82 17.09
CA SER A 33 5.92 -31.25 16.88
C SER A 33 4.43 -31.55 16.71
N VAL A 34 4.10 -32.41 15.74
CA VAL A 34 2.71 -32.80 15.40
C VAL A 34 1.89 -33.17 16.63
N ARG A 35 2.49 -33.89 17.60
CA ARG A 35 1.82 -34.24 18.86
C ARG A 35 1.40 -32.99 19.67
N LYS A 36 2.26 -31.98 19.77
CA LYS A 36 1.95 -30.73 20.49
C LYS A 36 0.88 -29.93 19.75
N VAL A 37 0.91 -29.93 18.42
CA VAL A 37 -0.10 -29.26 17.59
C VAL A 37 -1.47 -29.91 17.74
N LEU A 38 -1.56 -31.24 17.65
CA LEU A 38 -2.84 -31.96 17.83
C LEU A 38 -3.42 -31.81 19.24
N ILE A 39 -2.56 -31.75 20.28
CA ILE A 39 -3.01 -31.44 21.65
C ILE A 39 -3.53 -29.99 21.72
N GLY A 40 -2.83 -29.04 21.11
CA GLY A 40 -3.28 -27.64 21.03
C GLY A 40 -4.63 -27.51 20.33
N ILE A 41 -4.80 -28.15 19.18
CA ILE A 41 -6.08 -28.22 18.45
C ILE A 41 -7.18 -28.82 19.33
N GLY A 42 -6.89 -29.94 20.00
CA GLY A 42 -7.86 -30.58 20.90
C GLY A 42 -8.30 -29.67 22.05
N VAL A 43 -7.37 -28.96 22.68
CA VAL A 43 -7.67 -28.00 23.75
C VAL A 43 -8.47 -26.81 23.24
N GLY A 44 -8.06 -26.20 22.12
CA GLY A 44 -8.77 -25.08 21.49
C GLY A 44 -10.19 -25.47 21.06
N ALA A 45 -10.35 -26.60 20.37
CA ALA A 45 -11.63 -27.15 19.95
C ALA A 45 -12.54 -27.48 21.15
N PHE A 46 -11.99 -28.07 22.22
CA PHE A 46 -12.75 -28.37 23.42
C PHE A 46 -13.31 -27.11 24.08
N LEU A 47 -12.51 -26.05 24.19
CA LEU A 47 -12.96 -24.77 24.73
C LEU A 47 -14.00 -24.11 23.82
N ASN A 48 -13.75 -24.07 22.51
CA ASN A 48 -14.63 -23.40 21.55
C ASN A 48 -15.97 -24.13 21.38
N HIS A 49 -15.93 -25.44 21.13
CA HIS A 49 -17.13 -26.24 21.00
C HIS A 49 -17.79 -26.50 22.36
N GLY A 50 -17.05 -26.45 23.46
CA GLY A 50 -17.62 -26.47 24.80
C GLY A 50 -18.56 -25.29 25.00
N LEU A 51 -18.11 -24.08 24.63
CA LEU A 51 -18.95 -22.88 24.62
C LEU A 51 -20.18 -23.04 23.71
N ALA A 52 -19.97 -23.57 22.50
CA ALA A 52 -21.02 -23.84 21.53
C ALA A 52 -22.11 -24.78 22.06
N VAL A 53 -21.70 -25.90 22.69
CA VAL A 53 -22.61 -26.90 23.25
C VAL A 53 -23.38 -26.35 24.44
N ILE A 54 -22.73 -25.56 25.31
CA ILE A 54 -23.40 -24.86 26.41
C ILE A 54 -24.44 -23.89 25.86
N LEU A 55 -24.06 -23.07 24.88
CA LEU A 55 -24.95 -22.09 24.26
C LEU A 55 -26.13 -22.76 23.55
N GLY A 56 -25.90 -23.84 22.79
CA GLY A 56 -26.95 -24.60 22.10
C GLY A 56 -27.97 -25.21 23.06
N ARG A 57 -27.51 -25.75 24.20
CA ARG A 57 -28.38 -26.25 25.26
C ARG A 57 -29.25 -25.15 25.88
N LEU A 58 -28.71 -23.94 26.03
CA LEU A 58 -29.44 -22.81 26.60
C LEU A 58 -30.43 -22.20 25.59
N LEU A 59 -30.03 -22.09 24.31
CA LEU A 59 -30.85 -21.53 23.24
C LEU A 59 -32.07 -22.38 22.90
N SER A 60 -31.98 -23.71 22.98
CA SER A 60 -33.11 -24.60 22.70
C SER A 60 -34.30 -24.42 23.66
N GLN A 61 -34.08 -23.76 24.80
CA GLN A 61 -35.13 -23.45 25.77
C GLN A 61 -35.82 -22.11 25.50
N MET A 62 -35.22 -21.22 24.70
CA MET A 62 -35.69 -19.83 24.51
C MET A 62 -36.10 -19.49 23.08
N VAL A 63 -35.62 -20.22 22.07
CA VAL A 63 -35.80 -19.88 20.65
C VAL A 63 -36.41 -21.04 19.87
N PRO A 64 -37.48 -20.82 19.07
CA PRO A 64 -38.06 -21.86 18.22
C PRO A 64 -37.03 -22.44 17.24
N MET A 65 -37.04 -23.77 17.09
CA MET A 65 -36.09 -24.48 16.21
C MET A 65 -36.10 -23.98 14.76
N SER A 66 -37.24 -23.54 14.23
CA SER A 66 -37.34 -22.94 12.89
C SER A 66 -36.51 -21.65 12.76
N THR A 67 -36.41 -20.86 13.81
CA THR A 67 -35.64 -19.61 13.79
C THR A 67 -34.14 -19.90 13.83
N ILE A 68 -33.72 -20.83 14.68
CA ILE A 68 -32.32 -21.29 14.76
C ILE A 68 -31.85 -21.86 13.41
N GLN A 69 -32.69 -22.69 12.79
CA GLN A 69 -32.38 -23.31 11.51
C GLN A 69 -32.31 -22.31 10.35
N MET A 70 -33.15 -21.28 10.36
CA MET A 70 -33.12 -20.21 9.35
C MET A 70 -31.88 -19.32 9.49
N ILE A 71 -31.49 -18.96 10.73
CA ILE A 71 -30.26 -18.21 11.01
C ILE A 71 -29.04 -19.01 10.56
N ALA A 72 -28.99 -20.32 10.88
CA ALA A 72 -27.90 -21.18 10.46
C ALA A 72 -27.78 -21.27 8.93
N GLY A 73 -28.91 -21.40 8.22
CA GLY A 73 -28.95 -21.40 6.75
C GLY A 73 -28.43 -20.10 6.12
N ALA A 74 -28.82 -18.95 6.68
CA ALA A 74 -28.33 -17.64 6.25
C ALA A 74 -26.83 -17.46 6.53
N ALA A 75 -26.36 -17.89 7.70
CA ALA A 75 -24.95 -17.85 8.06
C ALA A 75 -24.08 -18.68 7.11
N PHE A 76 -24.50 -19.90 6.75
CA PHE A 76 -23.79 -20.74 5.78
C PHE A 76 -23.66 -20.09 4.39
N ILE A 77 -24.68 -19.38 3.91
CA ILE A 77 -24.59 -18.62 2.65
C ILE A 77 -23.63 -17.43 2.81
N GLY A 78 -23.67 -16.74 3.95
CA GLY A 78 -22.72 -15.67 4.28
C GLY A 78 -21.27 -16.16 4.27
N PHE A 79 -20.99 -17.32 4.86
CA PHE A 79 -19.66 -17.93 4.85
C PHE A 79 -19.22 -18.37 3.45
N ALA A 80 -20.11 -18.92 2.63
CA ALA A 80 -19.79 -19.25 1.23
C ALA A 80 -19.28 -18.03 0.45
N ILE A 81 -19.94 -16.88 0.66
CA ILE A 81 -19.59 -15.61 0.03
C ILE A 81 -18.28 -15.03 0.60
N TRP A 82 -18.11 -15.09 1.92
CA TRP A 82 -16.92 -14.56 2.60
C TRP A 82 -15.66 -15.35 2.23
N THR A 83 -15.75 -16.68 2.11
CA THR A 83 -14.65 -17.54 1.63
C THR A 83 -14.16 -17.17 0.22
N LEU A 84 -15.01 -16.51 -0.59
CA LEU A 84 -14.67 -15.99 -1.91
C LEU A 84 -14.14 -14.53 -1.88
N LYS A 85 -13.81 -13.97 -0.70
CA LYS A 85 -13.12 -12.68 -0.54
C LYS A 85 -11.61 -12.84 -0.76
N SER A 86 -11.00 -11.85 -1.41
CA SER A 86 -9.54 -11.78 -1.61
C SER A 86 -8.86 -11.21 -0.38
N ASP A 87 -7.67 -11.72 -0.07
CA ASP A 87 -6.90 -11.39 1.14
C ASP A 87 -6.31 -9.96 1.10
N ASP A 88 -6.38 -9.24 -0.03
CA ASP A 88 -5.98 -7.83 -0.19
C ASP A 88 -6.86 -6.81 0.59
N GLU A 89 -7.85 -7.28 1.36
CA GLU A 89 -8.81 -6.45 2.11
C GLU A 89 -8.65 -6.59 3.64
N GLU A 90 -7.51 -7.13 4.11
CA GLU A 90 -7.13 -7.15 5.54
C GLU A 90 -5.97 -6.16 5.75
N GLU A 91 -6.20 -5.14 6.61
CA GLU A 91 -5.14 -4.23 7.09
C GLU A 91 -4.24 -5.03 8.04
N ASP A 92 -2.92 -5.00 7.80
CA ASP A 92 -1.91 -5.56 8.71
C ASP A 92 -1.90 -4.75 10.02
N ASP A 93 -2.58 -5.26 11.05
CA ASP A 93 -2.38 -4.80 12.43
C ASP A 93 -1.24 -5.59 13.08
N ASP A 94 -0.18 -4.87 13.48
CA ASP A 94 0.95 -5.39 14.26
C ASP A 94 0.47 -5.86 15.66
N GLU A 95 0.24 -7.16 15.85
CA GLU A 95 -0.09 -7.72 17.17
C GLU A 95 1.15 -7.91 18.07
N PRO A 96 1.05 -7.58 19.38
CA PRO A 96 2.14 -7.75 20.34
C PRO A 96 2.40 -9.23 20.67
N LYS A 97 3.68 -9.63 20.65
CA LYS A 97 4.12 -11.02 20.93
C LYS A 97 4.03 -11.36 22.42
N ILE A 98 2.99 -12.10 22.82
CA ILE A 98 2.94 -12.81 24.10
C ILE A 98 3.74 -14.13 23.97
N GLN A 99 4.70 -14.37 24.87
CA GLN A 99 5.48 -15.63 24.89
C GLN A 99 4.66 -16.78 25.50
N LEU A 100 3.87 -17.46 24.68
CA LEU A 100 3.17 -18.69 25.03
C LEU A 100 3.96 -19.94 24.57
N GLY A 101 3.84 -21.03 25.32
CA GLY A 101 4.38 -22.34 24.92
C GLY A 101 3.58 -22.96 23.76
N PRO A 102 4.16 -23.91 22.98
CA PRO A 102 3.59 -24.39 21.72
C PRO A 102 2.13 -24.86 21.78
N VAL A 103 1.74 -25.58 22.84
CA VAL A 103 0.36 -26.07 22.99
C VAL A 103 -0.61 -24.92 23.26
N ALA A 104 -0.22 -23.95 24.08
CA ALA A 104 -1.04 -22.79 24.41
C ALA A 104 -1.19 -21.84 23.22
N THR A 105 -0.12 -21.63 22.45
CA THR A 105 -0.14 -20.85 21.21
C THR A 105 -1.11 -21.47 20.19
N VAL A 106 -1.00 -22.78 19.94
CA VAL A 106 -1.89 -23.48 19.01
C VAL A 106 -3.33 -23.48 19.53
N ALA A 107 -3.55 -23.73 20.82
CA ALA A 107 -4.89 -23.75 21.40
C ALA A 107 -5.58 -22.38 21.33
N LEU A 108 -4.85 -21.29 21.62
CA LEU A 108 -5.39 -19.93 21.55
C LEU A 108 -5.69 -19.53 20.11
N ALA A 109 -4.75 -19.78 19.18
CA ALA A 109 -4.96 -19.49 17.76
C ALA A 109 -6.13 -20.28 17.17
N PHE A 110 -6.26 -21.56 17.54
CA PHE A 110 -7.38 -22.40 17.12
C PHE A 110 -8.70 -21.93 17.74
N PHE A 111 -8.71 -21.62 19.04
CA PHE A 111 -9.91 -21.12 19.73
C PHE A 111 -10.42 -19.82 19.13
N LEU A 112 -9.53 -18.85 18.88
CA LEU A 112 -9.88 -17.57 18.27
C LEU A 112 -10.29 -17.73 16.80
N GLY A 113 -9.57 -18.57 16.05
CA GLY A 113 -9.85 -18.82 14.64
C GLY A 113 -11.19 -19.54 14.40
N GLU A 114 -11.65 -20.33 15.36
CA GLU A 114 -12.92 -21.05 15.29
C GLU A 114 -14.09 -20.30 15.96
N LEU A 115 -13.84 -19.10 16.52
CA LEU A 115 -14.86 -18.34 17.22
C LEU A 115 -15.82 -17.71 16.20
N GLY A 116 -17.10 -18.09 16.27
CA GLY A 116 -18.13 -17.67 15.35
C GLY A 116 -18.18 -18.46 14.05
N ASP A 117 -17.40 -19.54 13.91
CA ASP A 117 -17.29 -20.30 12.66
C ASP A 117 -18.41 -21.36 12.49
N LYS A 118 -18.50 -21.92 11.28
CA LYS A 118 -19.45 -22.93 10.82
C LYS A 118 -19.54 -24.13 11.76
N THR A 119 -18.39 -24.56 12.27
CA THR A 119 -18.18 -25.74 13.12
C THR A 119 -18.80 -25.46 14.48
N GLN A 120 -18.61 -24.25 15.00
CA GLN A 120 -19.22 -23.75 16.22
C GLN A 120 -20.75 -23.65 16.10
N LEU A 121 -21.28 -23.09 15.01
CA LEU A 121 -22.73 -23.04 14.76
C LEU A 121 -23.35 -24.44 14.58
N THR A 122 -22.61 -25.35 13.93
CA THR A 122 -23.00 -26.76 13.81
C THR A 122 -23.05 -27.43 15.18
N ALA A 123 -22.06 -27.19 16.04
CA ALA A 123 -22.04 -27.67 17.40
C ALA A 123 -23.19 -27.12 18.25
N ILE A 124 -23.51 -25.82 18.14
CA ILE A 124 -24.70 -25.20 18.76
C ILE A 124 -25.98 -25.91 18.32
N THR A 125 -26.15 -26.10 17.00
CA THR A 125 -27.36 -26.69 16.42
C THR A 125 -27.52 -28.16 16.82
N LEU A 126 -26.44 -28.93 16.80
CA LEU A 126 -26.45 -30.33 17.20
C LEU A 126 -26.71 -30.48 18.70
N ALA A 127 -26.14 -29.60 19.53
CA ALA A 127 -26.37 -29.60 20.97
C ALA A 127 -27.80 -29.18 21.36
N ALA A 128 -28.42 -28.28 20.59
CA ALA A 128 -29.80 -27.84 20.80
C ALA A 128 -30.82 -28.98 20.62
N ASP A 129 -30.53 -29.94 19.73
CA ASP A 129 -31.39 -31.08 19.38
C ASP A 129 -30.96 -32.40 20.08
N ALA A 130 -29.88 -32.37 20.86
CA ALA A 130 -29.29 -33.57 21.46
C ALA A 130 -29.93 -33.92 22.81
N HIS A 131 -30.11 -35.23 23.04
CA HIS A 131 -30.49 -35.76 24.35
C HIS A 131 -29.27 -35.79 25.29
N TYR A 132 -28.07 -35.99 24.74
CA TYR A 132 -26.82 -35.96 25.48
C TYR A 132 -25.82 -34.94 24.88
N PRO A 133 -25.96 -33.63 25.18
CA PRO A 133 -25.12 -32.58 24.59
C PRO A 133 -23.61 -32.76 24.82
N PHE A 134 -23.20 -33.35 25.95
CA PHE A 134 -21.79 -33.68 26.18
C PHE A 134 -21.24 -34.69 25.15
N MET A 135 -22.06 -35.62 24.67
CA MET A 135 -21.67 -36.57 23.62
C MET A 135 -21.49 -35.89 22.27
N ILE A 136 -22.22 -34.79 22.00
CA ILE A 136 -21.95 -33.91 20.86
C ILE A 136 -20.56 -33.30 21.01
N LEU A 137 -20.21 -32.74 22.17
CA LEU A 137 -18.88 -32.16 22.41
C LEU A 137 -17.76 -33.17 22.11
N VAL A 138 -17.86 -34.40 22.63
CA VAL A 138 -16.88 -35.48 22.36
C VAL A 138 -16.76 -35.77 20.86
N GLY A 139 -17.89 -35.90 20.16
CA GLY A 139 -17.88 -36.13 18.70
C GLY A 139 -17.28 -34.97 17.91
N THR A 140 -17.63 -33.73 18.26
CA THR A 140 -17.12 -32.54 17.56
C THR A 140 -15.60 -32.36 17.75
N VAL A 141 -15.08 -32.51 18.99
CA VAL A 141 -13.64 -32.39 19.28
C VAL A 141 -12.85 -33.49 18.60
N ALA A 142 -13.36 -34.73 18.62
CA ALA A 142 -12.74 -35.84 17.89
C ALA A 142 -12.68 -35.56 16.38
N GLY A 143 -13.73 -34.93 15.82
CA GLY A 143 -13.77 -34.51 14.42
C GLY A 143 -12.69 -33.47 14.07
N MET A 144 -12.51 -32.44 14.90
CA MET A 144 -11.47 -31.41 14.71
C MET A 144 -10.05 -31.99 14.81
N ILE A 145 -9.81 -32.89 15.77
CA ILE A 145 -8.49 -33.54 15.91
C ILE A 145 -8.20 -34.45 14.71
N ALA A 146 -9.20 -35.23 14.27
CA ALA A 146 -9.04 -36.15 13.14
C ALA A 146 -8.75 -35.40 11.83
N THR A 147 -9.48 -34.33 11.56
CA THR A 147 -9.29 -33.49 10.38
C THR A 147 -7.98 -32.70 10.43
N GLY A 148 -7.61 -32.15 11.59
CA GLY A 148 -6.29 -31.55 11.79
C GLY A 148 -5.15 -32.54 11.55
N ALA A 149 -5.29 -33.80 12.01
CA ALA A 149 -4.31 -34.85 11.75
C ALA A 149 -4.22 -35.22 10.26
N ILE A 150 -5.37 -35.32 9.57
CA ILE A 150 -5.42 -35.54 8.12
C ILE A 150 -4.76 -34.37 7.38
N GLY A 151 -5.10 -33.13 7.72
CA GLY A 151 -4.50 -31.93 7.13
C GLY A 151 -2.98 -31.90 7.29
N ILE A 152 -2.47 -32.16 8.49
CA ILE A 152 -1.02 -32.25 8.73
C ILE A 152 -0.37 -33.38 7.92
N PHE A 153 -1.00 -34.55 7.85
CA PHE A 153 -0.47 -35.71 7.10
C PHE A 153 -0.45 -35.46 5.59
N VAL A 154 -1.54 -34.91 5.06
CA VAL A 154 -1.67 -34.52 3.64
C VAL A 154 -0.69 -33.40 3.32
N GLY A 155 -0.59 -32.38 4.18
CA GLY A 155 0.37 -31.28 4.05
C GLY A 155 1.81 -31.76 4.01
N LYS A 156 2.17 -32.72 4.87
CA LYS A 156 3.51 -33.34 4.89
C LYS A 156 3.81 -34.13 3.61
N LYS A 157 2.80 -34.66 2.91
CA LYS A 157 2.95 -35.49 1.70
C LYS A 157 2.80 -34.70 0.39
N MET A 158 2.06 -33.59 0.39
CA MET A 158 1.72 -32.83 -0.82
C MET A 158 2.65 -31.64 -1.12
N GLY A 159 3.42 -31.12 -0.15
CA GLY A 159 4.22 -29.90 -0.35
C GLY A 159 3.40 -28.73 -0.92
N ASP A 160 4.05 -27.79 -1.61
CA ASP A 160 3.46 -26.55 -2.17
C ASP A 160 2.51 -26.74 -3.38
N LYS A 161 1.86 -27.90 -3.53
CA LYS A 161 1.10 -28.26 -4.75
C LYS A 161 -0.43 -28.19 -4.65
N ILE A 162 -1.02 -27.75 -3.54
CA ILE A 162 -2.48 -27.63 -3.46
C ILE A 162 -2.91 -26.25 -3.99
N PRO A 163 -3.68 -26.17 -5.08
CA PRO A 163 -4.20 -24.90 -5.55
C PRO A 163 -5.21 -24.36 -4.54
N GLU A 164 -4.80 -23.37 -3.76
CA GLU A 164 -5.63 -22.63 -2.80
C GLU A 164 -6.97 -22.16 -3.40
N LEU A 165 -7.02 -21.82 -4.69
CA LEU A 165 -8.25 -21.54 -5.43
C LEU A 165 -9.22 -22.73 -5.42
N GLY A 166 -8.72 -23.94 -5.62
CA GLY A 166 -9.51 -25.16 -5.56
C GLY A 166 -10.10 -25.41 -4.17
N LEU A 167 -9.35 -25.12 -3.11
CA LEU A 167 -9.83 -25.22 -1.73
C LEU A 167 -10.91 -24.17 -1.44
N LYS A 168 -10.68 -22.89 -1.78
CA LYS A 168 -11.67 -21.80 -1.58
C LYS A 168 -12.96 -22.08 -2.36
N LEU A 169 -12.88 -22.58 -3.59
CA LEU A 169 -14.06 -22.95 -4.40
C LEU A 169 -14.80 -24.18 -3.85
N LEU A 170 -14.08 -25.19 -3.38
CA LEU A 170 -14.67 -26.39 -2.79
C LEU A 170 -15.42 -26.05 -1.48
N ALA A 171 -14.77 -25.31 -0.59
CA ALA A 171 -15.37 -24.87 0.67
C ALA A 171 -16.62 -24.00 0.43
N ALA A 172 -16.52 -22.99 -0.44
CA ALA A 172 -17.67 -22.15 -0.80
C ALA A 172 -18.84 -22.95 -1.38
N SER A 173 -18.56 -23.98 -2.20
CA SER A 173 -19.59 -24.85 -2.77
C SER A 173 -20.33 -25.68 -1.72
N ILE A 174 -19.59 -26.26 -0.76
CA ILE A 174 -20.15 -27.05 0.34
C ILE A 174 -21.05 -26.18 1.23
N PHE A 175 -20.58 -24.98 1.57
CA PHE A 175 -21.32 -24.01 2.36
C PHE A 175 -22.60 -23.52 1.70
N LEU A 176 -22.51 -23.21 0.40
CA LEU A 176 -23.65 -22.76 -0.38
C LEU A 176 -24.71 -23.86 -0.46
N PHE A 177 -24.30 -25.12 -0.64
CA PHE A 177 -25.19 -26.29 -0.67
C PHE A 177 -25.97 -26.46 0.65
N PHE A 178 -25.27 -26.52 1.78
CA PHE A 178 -25.93 -26.71 3.09
C PHE A 178 -26.76 -25.49 3.51
N GLY A 179 -26.31 -24.27 3.20
CA GLY A 179 -27.07 -23.04 3.47
C GLY A 179 -28.39 -23.00 2.70
N ILE A 180 -28.34 -23.27 1.39
CA ILE A 180 -29.53 -23.35 0.53
C ILE A 180 -30.48 -24.45 1.02
N GLN A 181 -29.96 -25.66 1.27
CA GLN A 181 -30.77 -26.78 1.73
C GLN A 181 -31.51 -26.43 3.03
N LYS A 182 -30.81 -25.79 3.99
CA LYS A 182 -31.38 -25.43 5.29
C LYS A 182 -32.48 -24.37 5.16
N ILE A 183 -32.27 -23.36 4.32
CA ILE A 183 -33.28 -22.32 4.05
C ILE A 183 -34.52 -22.93 3.37
N LEU A 184 -34.33 -23.80 2.37
CA LEU A 184 -35.45 -24.42 1.66
C LEU A 184 -36.28 -25.35 2.56
N GLN A 185 -35.65 -26.08 3.48
CA GLN A 185 -36.35 -26.98 4.41
C GLN A 185 -37.10 -26.24 5.53
N THR A 186 -36.64 -25.05 5.91
CA THR A 186 -37.15 -24.31 7.07
C THR A 186 -38.14 -23.21 6.67
N SER A 187 -38.09 -22.74 5.42
CA SER A 187 -38.91 -21.63 4.95
C SER A 187 -40.41 -22.01 4.91
N PRO A 188 -41.31 -21.11 5.38
CA PRO A 188 -42.74 -21.31 5.23
C PRO A 188 -43.13 -21.51 3.75
N LYS A 189 -44.08 -22.43 3.49
CA LYS A 189 -44.50 -22.80 2.12
C LYS A 189 -44.92 -21.62 1.23
N GLN A 190 -45.41 -20.53 1.84
CA GLN A 190 -45.79 -19.30 1.13
C GLN A 190 -44.61 -18.60 0.42
N TYR A 191 -43.38 -18.79 0.88
CA TYR A 191 -42.17 -18.24 0.28
C TYR A 191 -41.46 -19.20 -0.69
N LEU A 192 -41.93 -20.45 -0.77
CA LEU A 192 -41.36 -21.48 -1.66
C LEU A 192 -42.00 -21.51 -3.05
N ILE A 193 -42.74 -20.45 -3.43
CA ILE A 193 -43.32 -20.33 -4.77
C ILE A 193 -42.29 -19.79 -5.78
N PRO A 194 -42.37 -20.19 -7.06
CA PRO A 194 -41.37 -19.83 -8.08
C PRO A 194 -41.12 -18.33 -8.23
N THR A 195 -42.14 -17.50 -7.99
CA THR A 195 -42.06 -16.03 -8.07
C THR A 195 -41.06 -15.41 -7.10
N PHE A 196 -40.84 -16.03 -5.93
CA PHE A 196 -39.85 -15.57 -4.94
C PHE A 196 -38.52 -16.31 -5.04
N ILE A 197 -38.54 -17.62 -5.32
CA ILE A 197 -37.32 -18.44 -5.39
C ILE A 197 -36.43 -18.01 -6.56
N VAL A 198 -36.98 -17.89 -7.77
CA VAL A 198 -36.19 -17.63 -8.98
C VAL A 198 -35.36 -16.34 -8.89
N PRO A 199 -35.91 -15.17 -8.49
CA PRO A 199 -35.10 -13.95 -8.40
C PRO A 199 -34.05 -14.00 -7.29
N VAL A 200 -34.35 -14.62 -6.14
CA VAL A 200 -33.40 -14.72 -5.01
C VAL A 200 -32.20 -15.59 -5.38
N PHE A 201 -32.43 -16.75 -5.99
CA PHE A 201 -31.35 -17.62 -6.46
C PHE A 201 -30.58 -17.00 -7.64
N GLY A 202 -31.27 -16.30 -8.54
CA GLY A 202 -30.63 -15.56 -9.64
C GLY A 202 -29.64 -14.50 -9.13
N LEU A 203 -30.04 -13.71 -8.12
CA LEU A 203 -29.17 -12.73 -7.48
C LEU A 203 -27.98 -13.40 -6.77
N LEU A 204 -28.22 -14.48 -6.04
CA LEU A 204 -27.17 -15.22 -5.32
C LEU A 204 -26.14 -15.81 -6.30
N ILE A 205 -26.58 -16.46 -7.37
CA ILE A 205 -25.72 -17.02 -8.42
C ILE A 205 -24.92 -15.90 -9.10
N GLY A 206 -25.57 -14.79 -9.48
CA GLY A 206 -24.89 -13.64 -10.09
C GLY A 206 -23.80 -13.06 -9.20
N PHE A 207 -24.06 -12.97 -7.89
CA PHE A 207 -23.09 -12.47 -6.92
C PHE A 207 -21.91 -13.43 -6.71
N VAL A 208 -22.18 -14.74 -6.57
CA VAL A 208 -21.12 -15.76 -6.47
C VAL A 208 -20.23 -15.75 -7.72
N LEU A 209 -20.81 -15.68 -8.92
CA LEU A 209 -20.05 -15.60 -10.17
C LEU A 209 -19.19 -14.33 -10.25
N TYR A 210 -19.72 -13.19 -9.79
CA TYR A 210 -18.95 -11.95 -9.69
C TYR A 210 -17.73 -12.10 -8.76
N ARG A 211 -17.91 -12.70 -7.58
CA ARG A 211 -16.84 -12.93 -6.60
C ARG A 211 -15.78 -13.89 -7.11
N VAL A 212 -16.18 -15.00 -7.73
CA VAL A 212 -15.25 -15.96 -8.36
C VAL A 212 -14.43 -15.29 -9.47
N ARG A 213 -15.05 -14.48 -10.33
CA ARG A 213 -14.33 -13.73 -11.37
C ARG A 213 -13.31 -12.76 -10.78
N LYS A 214 -13.70 -12.00 -9.74
CA LYS A 214 -12.79 -11.06 -9.05
C LYS A 214 -11.60 -11.80 -8.43
N LEU A 215 -11.84 -12.94 -7.78
CA LEU A 215 -10.80 -13.77 -7.15
C LEU A 215 -9.77 -14.29 -8.17
N ILE A 216 -10.22 -14.77 -9.33
CA ILE A 216 -9.34 -15.23 -10.41
C ILE A 216 -8.51 -14.05 -10.96
N GLN A 217 -9.14 -12.91 -11.22
CA GLN A 217 -8.47 -11.72 -11.77
C GLN A 217 -7.40 -11.14 -10.83
N ASN A 218 -7.62 -11.15 -9.51
CA ASN A 218 -6.65 -10.65 -8.55
C ASN A 218 -5.42 -11.56 -8.45
N ARG A 219 -5.61 -12.89 -8.53
CA ARG A 219 -4.51 -13.87 -8.41
C ARG A 219 -3.56 -13.84 -9.61
N GLU A 220 -4.10 -13.73 -10.83
CA GLU A 220 -3.28 -13.59 -12.04
C GLU A 220 -2.45 -12.30 -12.02
N LYS A 221 -2.93 -11.26 -11.33
CA LYS A 221 -2.25 -9.97 -11.22
C LYS A 221 -1.25 -9.88 -10.07
N GLY A 222 -1.48 -10.50 -8.91
CA GLY A 222 -0.68 -10.26 -7.70
C GLY A 222 0.61 -11.10 -7.56
N ILE A 223 0.52 -12.43 -7.69
CA ILE A 223 1.64 -13.32 -7.30
C ILE A 223 2.71 -13.43 -8.40
N GLN A 224 2.29 -13.51 -9.67
CA GLN A 224 3.23 -13.54 -10.79
C GLN A 224 3.92 -12.19 -10.99
N SER A 225 3.25 -11.06 -10.70
CA SER A 225 3.85 -9.75 -10.90
C SER A 225 4.91 -9.44 -9.86
N GLU A 226 4.70 -9.76 -8.58
CA GLU A 226 5.63 -9.35 -7.53
C GLU A 226 6.95 -10.14 -7.59
N PHE A 227 6.89 -11.45 -7.77
CA PHE A 227 8.11 -12.27 -7.93
C PHE A 227 8.87 -11.89 -9.20
N LYS A 228 8.15 -11.70 -10.33
CA LYS A 228 8.75 -11.28 -11.59
C LYS A 228 9.34 -9.87 -11.47
N ALA A 229 8.66 -8.93 -10.80
CA ALA A 229 9.13 -7.57 -10.58
C ALA A 229 10.39 -7.56 -9.71
N LYS A 230 10.44 -8.32 -8.60
CA LYS A 230 11.64 -8.40 -7.75
C LYS A 230 12.83 -9.03 -8.46
N SER A 231 12.59 -10.10 -9.25
CA SER A 231 13.64 -10.73 -10.04
C SER A 231 14.14 -9.82 -11.16
N GLN A 232 13.24 -9.07 -11.80
CA GLN A 232 13.56 -8.11 -12.84
C GLN A 232 14.34 -6.92 -12.26
N LEU A 233 13.92 -6.39 -11.10
CA LEU A 233 14.62 -5.34 -10.37
C LEU A 233 16.07 -5.72 -10.05
N LEU A 234 16.29 -6.94 -9.54
CA LEU A 234 17.62 -7.45 -9.24
C LEU A 234 18.49 -7.59 -10.50
N HIS A 235 17.91 -8.04 -11.61
CA HIS A 235 18.62 -8.16 -12.88
C HIS A 235 18.97 -6.78 -13.47
N GLU A 236 18.03 -5.84 -13.47
CA GLU A 236 18.24 -4.45 -13.90
C GLU A 236 19.33 -3.77 -13.06
N TYR A 237 19.33 -3.99 -11.74
CA TYR A 237 20.41 -3.55 -10.86
C TYR A 237 21.77 -4.09 -11.28
N TYR A 238 21.91 -5.40 -11.52
CA TYR A 238 23.21 -5.97 -11.88
C TYR A 238 23.73 -5.40 -13.19
N LYS A 239 22.85 -5.19 -14.17
CA LYS A 239 23.22 -4.56 -15.44
C LYS A 239 23.65 -3.10 -15.22
N HIS A 240 22.92 -2.34 -14.43
CA HIS A 240 23.25 -0.94 -14.14
C HIS A 240 24.60 -0.81 -13.43
N ILE A 241 24.83 -1.58 -12.35
CA ILE A 241 26.10 -1.55 -11.64
C ILE A 241 27.25 -2.06 -12.52
N GLN A 242 27.00 -3.00 -13.45
CA GLN A 242 28.03 -3.40 -14.41
C GLN A 242 28.57 -2.21 -15.21
N GLU A 243 27.66 -1.40 -15.75
CA GLU A 243 27.97 -0.18 -16.52
C GLU A 243 28.70 0.86 -15.64
N ASP A 244 28.23 1.08 -14.42
CA ASP A 244 28.89 2.01 -13.48
C ASP A 244 30.33 1.56 -13.14
N LEU A 245 30.53 0.28 -12.85
CA LEU A 245 31.86 -0.25 -12.55
C LEU A 245 32.80 -0.20 -13.77
N GLU A 246 32.27 -0.17 -14.99
CA GLU A 246 33.06 0.10 -16.20
C GLU A 246 33.59 1.53 -16.19
N ASN A 247 32.78 2.52 -15.81
CA ASN A 247 33.19 3.91 -15.70
C ASN A 247 34.18 4.15 -14.55
N ILE A 248 33.93 3.54 -13.38
CA ILE A 248 34.82 3.63 -12.21
C ILE A 248 36.18 2.96 -12.48
N CYS A 249 36.24 2.02 -13.42
CA CYS A 249 37.47 1.31 -13.78
C CYS A 249 38.40 2.20 -14.62
N MET A 250 39.37 2.83 -13.96
CA MET A 250 40.35 3.76 -14.53
C MET A 250 41.29 3.16 -15.62
N GLY A 251 41.26 1.86 -15.83
CA GLY A 251 42.05 1.19 -16.87
C GLY A 251 43.56 1.15 -16.60
N PRO A 252 44.34 0.59 -17.55
CA PRO A 252 45.76 0.31 -17.36
C PRO A 252 46.63 1.56 -17.23
N LYS A 253 46.18 2.70 -17.78
CA LYS A 253 46.90 3.98 -17.74
C LYS A 253 47.10 4.53 -16.33
N PHE A 254 46.15 4.28 -15.43
CA PHE A 254 46.20 4.77 -14.04
C PHE A 254 46.49 3.65 -13.03
N CYS A 255 46.21 2.40 -13.36
CA CYS A 255 46.39 1.28 -12.45
C CYS A 255 47.77 0.60 -12.51
N ASN A 256 48.69 1.04 -13.39
CA ASN A 256 49.99 0.41 -13.72
C ASN A 256 49.92 -1.06 -14.21
N ALA A 257 49.21 -1.96 -13.52
CA ALA A 257 48.86 -3.32 -13.92
C ALA A 257 47.46 -3.71 -13.38
N CYS A 258 46.64 -4.38 -14.20
CA CYS A 258 45.32 -4.86 -13.79
C CYS A 258 45.46 -6.04 -12.81
N GLN A 259 44.88 -5.92 -11.62
CA GLN A 259 44.88 -6.95 -10.58
C GLN A 259 43.70 -7.94 -10.71
N GLY A 260 42.86 -7.81 -11.74
CA GLY A 260 41.69 -8.67 -11.95
C GLY A 260 40.80 -8.78 -10.70
N HIS A 261 40.49 -10.01 -10.27
CA HIS A 261 39.67 -10.30 -9.09
C HIS A 261 40.30 -9.92 -7.73
N GLN A 262 41.57 -9.50 -7.70
CA GLN A 262 42.23 -8.99 -6.49
C GLN A 262 42.05 -7.47 -6.31
N CYS A 263 41.45 -6.79 -7.29
CA CYS A 263 40.95 -5.42 -7.18
C CYS A 263 39.51 -5.43 -6.68
N ALA A 264 39.14 -4.52 -5.77
CA ALA A 264 37.75 -4.40 -5.27
C ALA A 264 36.72 -4.25 -6.41
N ILE A 265 36.99 -3.38 -7.38
CA ILE A 265 36.16 -3.18 -8.58
C ILE A 265 36.16 -4.43 -9.48
N GLY A 266 37.31 -5.06 -9.69
CA GLY A 266 37.41 -6.27 -10.52
C GLY A 266 36.71 -7.49 -9.90
N HIS A 267 36.71 -7.59 -8.58
CA HIS A 267 35.96 -8.60 -7.85
C HIS A 267 34.44 -8.34 -7.92
N ALA A 268 34.00 -7.08 -7.76
CA ALA A 268 32.60 -6.71 -7.94
C ALA A 268 32.10 -7.02 -9.36
N LYS A 269 32.89 -6.72 -10.40
CA LYS A 269 32.58 -7.08 -11.80
C LYS A 269 32.38 -8.58 -12.00
N ASP A 270 33.23 -9.42 -11.41
CA ASP A 270 33.11 -10.88 -11.50
C ASP A 270 31.84 -11.41 -10.84
N ILE A 271 31.50 -10.89 -9.65
CA ILE A 271 30.25 -11.23 -8.97
C ILE A 271 29.06 -10.90 -9.87
N ILE A 272 29.05 -9.72 -10.48
CA ILE A 272 27.96 -9.25 -11.33
C ILE A 272 27.84 -10.11 -12.59
N GLN A 273 28.96 -10.36 -13.28
CA GLN A 273 28.97 -11.16 -14.51
C GLN A 273 28.41 -12.58 -14.26
N LYS A 274 28.78 -13.20 -13.12
CA LYS A 274 28.25 -14.51 -12.73
C LYS A 274 26.78 -14.43 -12.31
N SER A 275 26.37 -13.37 -11.62
CA SER A 275 24.98 -13.16 -11.18
C SER A 275 24.01 -12.88 -12.33
N ILE A 276 24.49 -12.25 -13.43
CA ILE A 276 23.68 -12.02 -14.64
C ILE A 276 23.41 -13.35 -15.37
N VAL A 277 24.41 -14.23 -15.45
CA VAL A 277 24.29 -15.54 -16.12
C VAL A 277 23.49 -16.53 -15.28
N ASN A 278 23.71 -16.54 -13.96
CA ASN A 278 23.00 -17.38 -13.01
C ASN A 278 22.62 -16.57 -11.75
N PRO A 279 21.37 -16.08 -11.65
CA PRO A 279 20.90 -15.30 -10.51
C PRO A 279 20.97 -16.02 -9.15
N ASP A 280 20.97 -17.35 -9.15
CA ASP A 280 21.08 -18.18 -7.94
C ASP A 280 22.54 -18.50 -7.57
N TRP A 281 23.51 -18.05 -8.37
CA TRP A 281 24.92 -18.24 -8.07
C TRP A 281 25.32 -17.46 -6.82
N GLN A 282 25.91 -18.15 -5.85
CA GLN A 282 26.45 -17.55 -4.63
C GLN A 282 27.94 -17.83 -4.56
N ILE A 283 28.73 -16.81 -4.20
CA ILE A 283 30.16 -17.00 -3.98
C ILE A 283 30.40 -17.77 -2.67
N GLU A 284 31.31 -18.74 -2.69
CA GLU A 284 31.85 -19.31 -1.46
C GLU A 284 32.79 -18.27 -0.81
N SER A 285 32.53 -17.92 0.46
CA SER A 285 33.20 -16.84 1.17
C SER A 285 34.70 -17.12 1.40
N LYS A 286 35.56 -16.88 0.42
CA LYS A 286 37.00 -16.75 0.66
C LYS A 286 37.30 -15.32 1.10
N LYS A 287 38.06 -15.17 2.18
CA LYS A 287 38.68 -13.89 2.59
C LYS A 287 39.69 -13.49 1.51
N ILE A 288 39.28 -12.67 0.56
CA ILE A 288 40.18 -12.05 -0.39
C ILE A 288 40.63 -10.73 0.24
N GLU A 289 41.93 -10.59 0.54
CA GLU A 289 42.53 -9.29 0.84
C GLU A 289 42.62 -8.52 -0.48
N LEU A 290 41.85 -7.43 -0.58
CA LEU A 290 41.73 -6.64 -1.80
C LEU A 290 42.65 -5.43 -1.73
N SER A 291 43.30 -5.10 -2.84
CA SER A 291 44.19 -3.93 -2.95
C SER A 291 43.38 -2.69 -3.31
N TYR A 292 43.39 -1.67 -2.44
CA TYR A 292 42.63 -0.41 -2.60
C TYR A 292 43.44 0.87 -2.35
N LYS A 293 44.62 0.79 -1.70
CA LYS A 293 45.31 1.96 -1.10
C LYS A 293 46.04 2.92 -2.05
N GLU A 294 46.05 2.67 -3.37
CA GLU A 294 46.90 3.43 -4.30
C GLU A 294 46.16 3.92 -5.56
N LYS A 295 44.81 3.87 -5.58
CA LYS A 295 44.03 4.22 -6.78
C LYS A 295 43.17 5.47 -6.53
N PRO A 296 43.28 6.52 -7.36
CA PRO A 296 42.51 7.74 -7.20
C PRO A 296 41.13 7.58 -7.86
N PHE A 297 40.22 6.88 -7.19
CA PHE A 297 38.85 6.75 -7.68
C PHE A 297 38.08 8.08 -7.53
N PHE A 298 37.06 8.28 -8.36
CA PHE A 298 36.13 9.40 -8.20
C PHE A 298 35.06 9.03 -7.16
N ASP A 299 35.05 9.76 -6.04
CA ASP A 299 34.16 9.47 -4.90
C ASP A 299 32.67 9.53 -5.26
N GLU A 300 32.27 10.33 -6.26
CA GLU A 300 30.84 10.47 -6.64
C GLU A 300 30.28 9.23 -7.34
N GLU A 301 31.00 8.66 -8.32
CA GLU A 301 30.53 7.48 -9.05
C GLU A 301 30.39 6.25 -8.13
N ILE A 302 31.34 6.11 -7.18
CA ILE A 302 31.29 5.03 -6.19
C ILE A 302 30.14 5.27 -5.20
N LEU A 303 29.90 6.53 -4.81
CA LEU A 303 28.79 6.88 -3.94
C LEU A 303 27.45 6.57 -4.60
N ASP A 304 27.29 6.89 -5.88
CA ASP A 304 26.08 6.60 -6.65
C ASP A 304 25.81 5.10 -6.72
N SER A 305 26.82 4.30 -7.09
CA SER A 305 26.69 2.84 -7.10
C SER A 305 26.43 2.26 -5.70
N LEU A 306 27.04 2.83 -4.65
CA LEU A 306 26.80 2.39 -3.27
C LEU A 306 25.33 2.64 -2.87
N VAL A 307 24.81 3.81 -3.22
CA VAL A 307 23.42 4.18 -2.94
C VAL A 307 22.44 3.28 -3.70
N ASP A 308 22.73 2.93 -4.95
CA ASP A 308 21.94 1.94 -5.70
C ASP A 308 21.93 0.58 -5.02
N THR A 309 23.10 0.10 -4.59
CA THR A 309 23.21 -1.17 -3.86
C THR A 309 22.42 -1.13 -2.55
N LEU A 310 22.50 -0.03 -1.79
CA LEU A 310 21.74 0.16 -0.56
C LEU A 310 20.22 0.18 -0.81
N TRP A 311 19.78 0.84 -1.88
CA TRP A 311 18.37 0.90 -2.25
C TRP A 311 17.82 -0.48 -2.66
N LEU A 312 18.58 -1.26 -3.43
CA LEU A 312 18.21 -2.63 -3.78
C LEU A 312 18.07 -3.52 -2.53
N ILE A 313 19.04 -3.44 -1.61
CA ILE A 313 19.05 -4.25 -0.38
C ILE A 313 17.81 -3.95 0.47
N GLU A 314 17.41 -2.69 0.57
CA GLU A 314 16.18 -2.31 1.30
C GLU A 314 14.92 -2.79 0.56
N SER A 315 14.94 -2.79 -0.78
CA SER A 315 13.78 -3.14 -1.62
C SER A 315 13.46 -4.64 -1.67
N ILE A 316 14.43 -5.51 -1.38
CA ILE A 316 14.28 -6.98 -1.46
C ILE A 316 14.38 -7.59 -0.05
N LYS A 317 13.32 -8.22 0.43
CA LYS A 317 13.29 -8.86 1.77
C LYS A 317 13.90 -10.26 1.85
N ASP A 318 14.37 -10.84 0.74
CA ASP A 318 14.93 -12.20 0.69
C ASP A 318 16.45 -12.19 0.89
N PRO A 319 16.97 -12.61 2.06
CA PRO A 319 18.39 -12.54 2.36
C PRO A 319 19.26 -13.41 1.44
N LYS A 320 18.71 -14.53 0.93
CA LYS A 320 19.49 -15.44 0.08
C LYS A 320 19.81 -14.82 -1.27
N LYS A 321 18.89 -14.02 -1.83
CA LYS A 321 19.08 -13.31 -3.10
C LYS A 321 20.02 -12.10 -2.99
N LEU A 322 20.21 -11.58 -1.77
CA LEU A 322 21.00 -10.36 -1.52
C LEU A 322 22.46 -10.60 -1.15
N ASN A 323 22.91 -11.85 -1.00
CA ASN A 323 24.30 -12.16 -0.64
C ASN A 323 25.33 -11.46 -1.54
N ASN A 324 25.12 -11.50 -2.86
CA ASN A 324 26.02 -10.88 -3.84
C ASN A 324 25.95 -9.34 -3.79
N ALA A 325 24.75 -8.77 -3.62
CA ALA A 325 24.58 -7.33 -3.43
C ALA A 325 25.30 -6.83 -2.17
N HIS A 326 25.23 -7.56 -1.05
CA HIS A 326 25.99 -7.23 0.15
C HIS A 326 27.51 -7.31 -0.04
N LEU A 327 28.00 -8.21 -0.89
CA LEU A 327 29.43 -8.26 -1.22
C LEU A 327 29.85 -7.05 -2.04
N ILE A 328 29.07 -6.67 -3.05
CA ILE A 328 29.29 -5.45 -3.84
C ILE A 328 29.29 -4.22 -2.91
N ARG A 329 28.29 -4.11 -2.03
CA ARG A 329 28.21 -3.04 -1.01
C ARG A 329 29.51 -2.92 -0.21
N LYS A 330 30.02 -4.04 0.31
CA LYS A 330 31.27 -4.07 1.09
C LYS A 330 32.48 -3.61 0.27
N GLN A 331 32.51 -3.87 -1.04
CA GLN A 331 33.58 -3.38 -1.90
C GLN A 331 33.53 -1.86 -2.03
N LEU A 332 32.35 -1.32 -2.32
CA LEU A 332 32.14 0.12 -2.46
C LEU A 332 32.41 0.86 -1.14
N GLU A 333 31.95 0.32 -0.01
CA GLU A 333 32.27 0.80 1.34
C GLU A 333 33.79 0.83 1.60
N THR A 334 34.51 -0.24 1.24
CA THR A 334 35.96 -0.31 1.47
C THR A 334 36.71 0.77 0.68
N ILE A 335 36.21 1.16 -0.50
CA ILE A 335 36.81 2.22 -1.29
C ILE A 335 36.49 3.60 -0.69
N LEU A 336 35.24 3.87 -0.32
CA LEU A 336 34.81 5.18 0.19
C LEU A 336 35.19 5.47 1.65
N VAL A 337 35.18 4.43 2.50
CA VAL A 337 35.35 4.55 3.96
C VAL A 337 36.65 3.88 4.44
N GLY A 338 37.24 3.00 3.64
CA GLY A 338 38.46 2.25 3.99
C GLY A 338 38.21 0.92 4.69
N HIS A 339 36.97 0.61 5.05
CA HIS A 339 36.54 -0.70 5.56
C HIS A 339 35.06 -0.95 5.28
N SER A 340 34.58 -2.16 5.58
CA SER A 340 33.15 -2.50 5.50
C SER A 340 32.41 -2.14 6.79
N ILE A 341 31.14 -1.73 6.65
CA ILE A 341 30.25 -1.44 7.77
C ILE A 341 29.54 -2.72 8.20
N ARG A 342 29.71 -3.10 9.48
CA ARG A 342 29.11 -4.31 10.08
C ARG A 342 27.77 -3.98 10.73
N ASN A 343 26.89 -4.99 10.86
CA ASN A 343 25.63 -4.92 11.62
C ASN A 343 24.65 -3.82 11.16
N VAL A 344 24.21 -3.90 9.91
CA VAL A 344 23.23 -2.97 9.35
C VAL A 344 21.82 -3.55 9.51
N GLU A 345 21.06 -3.05 10.49
CA GLU A 345 19.64 -3.38 10.70
C GLU A 345 18.68 -2.56 9.81
N GLY A 346 19.24 -1.77 8.90
CA GLY A 346 18.52 -0.89 7.97
C GLY A 346 19.31 0.38 7.68
N ILE A 347 18.82 1.19 6.73
CA ILE A 347 19.51 2.42 6.29
C ILE A 347 19.75 3.43 7.42
N PRO A 348 18.83 3.68 8.37
CA PRO A 348 19.11 4.63 9.46
C PRO A 348 20.30 4.21 10.34
N SER A 349 20.44 2.91 10.62
CA SER A 349 21.58 2.35 11.35
C SER A 349 22.87 2.50 10.55
N TYR A 350 22.82 2.20 9.24
CA TYR A 350 23.94 2.39 8.32
C TYR A 350 24.47 3.83 8.31
N ILE A 351 23.58 4.80 8.12
CA ILE A 351 23.94 6.23 8.09
C ILE A 351 24.50 6.67 9.45
N SER A 352 23.95 6.16 10.56
CA SER A 352 24.46 6.48 11.91
C SER A 352 25.89 6.00 12.12
N GLU A 353 26.26 4.81 11.64
CA GLU A 353 27.64 4.32 11.76
C GLU A 353 28.61 5.18 10.94
N ILE A 354 28.29 5.49 9.68
CA ILE A 354 29.12 6.39 8.86
C ILE A 354 29.22 7.78 9.51
N ARG A 355 28.14 8.29 10.11
CA ARG A 355 28.12 9.62 10.74
C ARG A 355 29.08 9.73 11.92
N ARG A 356 29.35 8.64 12.65
CA ARG A 356 30.33 8.61 13.75
C ARG A 356 31.77 8.85 13.27
N GLU A 357 32.07 8.43 12.04
CA GLU A 357 33.42 8.51 11.47
C GLU A 357 33.58 9.70 10.52
N ASN A 358 32.60 9.92 9.64
CA ASN A 358 32.59 10.99 8.65
C ASN A 358 31.18 11.56 8.43
N ASN A 359 30.88 12.63 9.17
CA ASN A 359 29.58 13.31 9.10
C ASN A 359 29.29 13.91 7.71
N ALA A 360 30.31 14.37 6.97
CA ALA A 360 30.10 14.95 5.64
C ALA A 360 29.70 13.87 4.63
N LEU A 361 30.39 12.72 4.64
CA LEU A 361 30.06 11.57 3.80
C LEU A 361 28.68 10.99 4.14
N ALA A 362 28.35 10.86 5.43
CA ALA A 362 27.05 10.38 5.87
C ALA A 362 25.90 11.24 5.32
N ARG A 363 26.05 12.57 5.33
CA ARG A 363 25.06 13.49 4.76
C ARG A 363 24.90 13.33 3.24
N ARG A 364 26.01 13.16 2.51
CA ARG A 364 25.99 12.91 1.06
C ARG A 364 25.26 11.61 0.71
N ILE A 365 25.60 10.52 1.40
CA ILE A 365 24.94 9.21 1.19
C ILE A 365 23.46 9.29 1.54
N GLU A 366 23.10 9.93 2.67
CA GLU A 366 21.71 10.09 3.08
C GLU A 366 20.91 10.91 2.06
N GLY A 367 21.44 12.03 1.59
CA GLY A 367 20.82 12.87 0.55
C GLY A 367 20.61 12.10 -0.76
N ALA A 368 21.66 11.46 -1.27
CA ALA A 368 21.59 10.65 -2.49
C ALA A 368 20.62 9.48 -2.36
N TYR A 369 20.61 8.78 -1.20
CA TYR A 369 19.69 7.69 -0.93
C TYR A 369 18.22 8.14 -0.94
N LYS A 370 17.92 9.28 -0.33
CA LYS A 370 16.56 9.87 -0.39
C LYS A 370 16.13 10.13 -1.82
N MET A 371 17.03 10.65 -2.65
CA MET A 371 16.75 10.97 -4.05
C MET A 371 16.62 9.72 -4.94
N ARG A 372 17.25 8.60 -4.57
CA ARG A 372 17.17 7.33 -5.30
C ARG A 372 15.82 6.63 -5.16
N LYS A 373 15.10 6.88 -4.06
CA LYS A 373 13.72 6.38 -3.90
C LYS A 373 12.83 6.88 -5.04
N PRO A 374 11.96 6.03 -5.60
CA PRO A 374 10.89 6.48 -6.49
C PRO A 374 10.14 7.68 -5.90
N ILE A 375 9.73 8.62 -6.75
CA ILE A 375 9.00 9.81 -6.29
C ILE A 375 7.74 9.42 -5.53
N GLU A 376 7.06 8.34 -5.93
CA GLU A 376 5.87 7.83 -5.26
C GLU A 376 6.10 7.47 -3.79
N ASP A 377 7.30 6.98 -3.44
CA ASP A 377 7.67 6.61 -2.07
C ASP A 377 8.11 7.82 -1.24
N ARG A 378 8.37 8.95 -1.90
CA ARG A 378 8.78 10.22 -1.28
C ARG A 378 7.61 11.16 -1.02
N ILE A 379 6.43 10.86 -1.56
CA ILE A 379 5.23 11.69 -1.45
C ILE A 379 4.46 11.31 -0.18
N LEU A 380 4.26 12.29 0.69
CA LEU A 380 3.39 12.20 1.85
C LEU A 380 2.21 13.14 1.68
N ASN A 381 0.99 12.60 1.57
CA ASN A 381 -0.20 13.43 1.64
C ASN A 381 -0.56 13.68 3.11
N ILE A 382 -0.46 14.93 3.54
CA ILE A 382 -0.79 15.42 4.89
C ILE A 382 -2.02 16.35 4.89
N GLY A 383 -2.74 16.37 3.76
CA GLY A 383 -4.05 17.01 3.63
C GLY A 383 -5.16 16.15 4.26
N ASN A 384 -6.39 16.35 3.78
CA ASN A 384 -7.56 15.59 4.21
C ASN A 384 -8.27 14.93 3.01
N ARG A 385 -9.49 14.42 3.21
CA ARG A 385 -10.26 13.74 2.15
C ARG A 385 -10.76 14.67 1.04
N ILE A 386 -10.66 15.99 1.22
CA ILE A 386 -11.25 17.03 0.36
C ILE A 386 -10.16 17.82 -0.37
N HIS A 387 -9.12 18.25 0.35
CA HIS A 387 -7.96 18.94 -0.20
C HIS A 387 -6.69 18.19 0.18
N ASN A 388 -5.76 18.13 -0.76
CA ASN A 388 -4.47 17.49 -0.60
C ASN A 388 -3.43 18.55 -0.26
N ILE A 389 -2.50 18.17 0.59
CA ILE A 389 -1.31 18.93 0.90
C ILE A 389 -0.18 17.92 0.81
N PHE A 390 0.71 18.09 -0.14
CA PHE A 390 1.77 17.09 -0.38
C PHE A 390 3.08 17.56 0.20
N LEU A 391 3.69 16.72 1.01
CA LEU A 391 5.05 16.90 1.51
C LEU A 391 5.94 15.89 0.80
N ILE A 392 6.93 16.38 0.07
CA ILE A 392 7.83 15.58 -0.76
C ILE A 392 9.22 15.63 -0.14
N GLU A 393 9.77 14.46 0.20
CA GLU A 393 11.16 14.34 0.64
C GLU A 393 12.10 14.75 -0.50
N ILE A 394 12.97 15.72 -0.27
CA ILE A 394 14.00 16.17 -1.21
C ILE A 394 15.38 16.04 -0.55
N GLU A 395 16.45 16.27 -1.31
CA GLU A 395 17.83 16.11 -0.83
C GLU A 395 18.08 16.87 0.49
N ASN A 396 17.61 18.12 0.56
CA ASN A 396 17.78 19.02 1.69
C ASN A 396 16.43 19.37 2.34
N GLY A 397 15.81 18.39 3.00
CA GLY A 397 14.58 18.56 3.77
C GLY A 397 13.33 18.18 2.98
N TYR A 398 12.30 19.01 3.04
CA TYR A 398 11.02 18.76 2.40
C TYR A 398 10.55 19.92 1.52
N LEU A 399 9.97 19.56 0.38
CA LEU A 399 9.15 20.42 -0.45
C LEU A 399 7.68 20.25 -0.03
N LEU A 400 7.03 21.34 0.36
CA LEU A 400 5.58 21.36 0.59
C LEU A 400 4.87 21.88 -0.67
N ILE A 401 3.85 21.19 -1.17
CA ILE A 401 2.97 21.65 -2.23
C ILE A 401 1.65 22.08 -1.60
N ASP A 402 1.34 23.37 -1.76
CA ASP A 402 0.20 24.08 -1.18
C ASP A 402 0.13 24.01 0.37
N THR A 403 -0.80 24.77 0.95
CA THR A 403 -0.95 24.99 2.39
C THR A 403 -2.41 24.95 2.85
N GLY A 404 -3.32 24.35 2.07
CA GLY A 404 -4.70 24.11 2.52
C GLY A 404 -5.46 25.39 2.94
N TYR A 405 -6.53 25.19 3.72
CA TYR A 405 -7.21 26.28 4.44
C TYR A 405 -6.55 26.63 5.78
N SER A 406 -6.72 27.88 6.24
CA SER A 406 -6.18 28.39 7.50
C SER A 406 -6.50 27.52 8.72
N GLU A 407 -7.72 26.97 8.83
CA GLU A 407 -8.14 26.13 9.95
C GLU A 407 -7.39 24.79 10.05
N HIS A 408 -6.74 24.34 8.97
CA HIS A 408 -6.07 23.04 8.92
C HIS A 408 -4.65 23.05 9.49
N TYR A 409 -4.09 24.22 9.81
CA TYR A 409 -2.72 24.33 10.31
C TYR A 409 -2.45 23.48 11.56
N LYS A 410 -3.43 23.35 12.47
CA LYS A 410 -3.29 22.51 13.67
C LYS A 410 -3.14 21.03 13.30
N LYS A 411 -4.02 20.52 12.43
CA LYS A 411 -3.98 19.13 11.96
C LYS A 411 -2.71 18.83 11.16
N PHE A 412 -2.28 19.78 10.34
CA PHE A 412 -1.00 19.72 9.63
C PHE A 412 0.18 19.52 10.59
N LYS A 413 0.28 20.33 11.65
CA LYS A 413 1.34 20.17 12.66
C LYS A 413 1.28 18.83 13.40
N GLU A 414 0.07 18.36 13.73
CA GLU A 414 -0.12 17.04 14.33
C GLU A 414 0.34 15.92 13.39
N ALA A 415 0.05 16.03 12.08
CA ALA A 415 0.50 15.08 11.08
C ALA A 415 2.03 15.03 10.94
N LEU A 416 2.71 16.19 10.96
CA LEU A 416 4.18 16.25 10.96
C LEU A 416 4.76 15.60 12.22
N LYS A 417 4.21 15.92 13.39
CA LYS A 417 4.66 15.37 14.68
C LYS A 417 4.54 13.84 14.71
N ASN A 418 3.41 13.29 14.25
CA ASN A 418 3.18 11.84 14.19
C ASN A 418 4.18 11.13 13.29
N ARG A 419 4.70 11.82 12.27
CA ARG A 419 5.71 11.32 11.33
C ARG A 419 7.14 11.67 11.73
N LYS A 420 7.35 12.31 12.89
CA LYS A 420 8.65 12.77 13.40
C LYS A 420 9.38 13.73 12.44
N ILE A 421 8.62 14.57 11.73
CA ILE A 421 9.15 15.59 10.82
C ILE A 421 9.10 16.95 11.53
N SER A 422 10.21 17.69 11.54
CA SER A 422 10.22 19.06 12.08
C SER A 422 9.62 20.02 11.07
N ILE A 423 8.90 21.04 11.53
CA ILE A 423 8.33 22.05 10.62
C ILE A 423 9.44 22.89 9.95
N GLU A 424 10.59 23.01 10.62
CA GLU A 424 11.80 23.68 10.15
C GLU A 424 12.51 22.90 9.03
N ASP A 425 12.24 21.60 8.88
CA ASP A 425 12.78 20.77 7.80
C ASP A 425 12.10 21.06 6.45
N ILE A 426 11.01 21.83 6.46
CA ILE A 426 10.36 22.32 5.24
C ILE A 426 11.20 23.48 4.70
N THR A 427 11.89 23.24 3.59
CA THR A 427 12.84 24.18 2.99
C THR A 427 12.28 24.89 1.77
N TYR A 428 11.28 24.30 1.11
CA TYR A 428 10.59 24.89 -0.03
C TYR A 428 9.09 24.72 0.08
N ILE A 429 8.34 25.71 -0.38
CA ILE A 429 6.89 25.69 -0.50
C ILE A 429 6.54 26.03 -1.96
N PHE A 430 5.98 25.11 -2.71
CA PHE A 430 5.49 25.33 -4.07
C PHE A 430 3.99 25.62 -4.01
N ILE A 431 3.59 26.78 -4.52
CA ILE A 431 2.19 27.19 -4.61
C ILE A 431 1.69 26.89 -6.02
N THR A 432 0.70 26.01 -6.14
CA THR A 432 0.08 25.70 -7.43
C THR A 432 -0.68 26.91 -7.97
N HIS A 433 -1.43 27.60 -7.11
CA HIS A 433 -2.07 28.88 -7.37
C HIS A 433 -2.55 29.52 -6.05
N ALA A 434 -2.89 30.81 -6.09
CA ALA A 434 -3.30 31.56 -4.91
C ALA A 434 -4.82 31.53 -4.66
N HIS A 435 -5.36 30.42 -4.19
CA HIS A 435 -6.71 30.36 -3.62
C HIS A 435 -6.69 30.03 -2.11
N ASP A 436 -7.73 30.43 -1.38
CA ASP A 436 -7.86 30.29 0.08
C ASP A 436 -7.64 28.87 0.60
N ASP A 437 -7.94 27.87 -0.21
CA ASP A 437 -7.73 26.45 0.05
C ASP A 437 -6.35 25.91 -0.34
N HIS A 438 -5.47 26.74 -0.90
CA HIS A 438 -4.09 26.42 -1.26
C HIS A 438 -3.08 27.30 -0.53
N VAL A 439 -3.46 28.51 -0.12
CA VAL A 439 -2.57 29.48 0.56
C VAL A 439 -3.05 29.85 1.96
N GLY A 440 -4.05 29.14 2.49
CA GLY A 440 -4.79 29.50 3.70
C GLY A 440 -3.93 29.61 4.96
N PHE A 441 -3.02 28.66 5.23
CA PHE A 441 -2.09 28.76 6.36
C PHE A 441 -0.66 29.18 5.98
N LEU A 442 -0.43 29.64 4.74
CA LEU A 442 0.89 30.05 4.28
C LEU A 442 1.54 31.10 5.18
N ASN A 443 0.78 32.12 5.60
CA ASN A 443 1.29 33.16 6.51
C ASN A 443 1.83 32.55 7.83
N GLN A 444 1.04 31.68 8.46
CA GLN A 444 1.40 31.01 9.72
C GLN A 444 2.64 30.12 9.57
N LEU A 445 2.79 29.47 8.41
CA LEU A 445 3.94 28.64 8.10
C LEU A 445 5.22 29.48 7.95
N LEU A 446 5.16 30.59 7.21
CA LEU A 446 6.32 31.46 6.97
C LEU A 446 6.83 32.15 8.24
N GLN A 447 5.95 32.40 9.21
CA GLN A 447 6.35 32.90 10.53
C GLN A 447 7.16 31.88 11.35
N LYS A 448 7.15 30.60 10.99
CA LYS A 448 7.78 29.50 11.74
C LYS A 448 8.93 28.81 11.00
N THR A 449 9.11 29.09 9.72
CA THR A 449 10.13 28.42 8.89
C THR A 449 10.98 29.42 8.12
N GLN A 450 12.12 28.96 7.60
CA GLN A 450 12.96 29.68 6.65
C GLN A 450 12.75 29.23 5.18
N ALA A 451 11.66 28.49 4.91
CA ALA A 451 11.32 27.99 3.58
C ALA A 451 11.22 29.08 2.49
N LYS A 452 11.77 28.83 1.31
CA LYS A 452 11.51 29.67 0.13
C LYS A 452 10.16 29.31 -0.49
N VAL A 453 9.39 30.32 -0.91
CA VAL A 453 8.09 30.11 -1.57
C VAL A 453 8.28 30.24 -3.07
N ILE A 454 7.98 29.17 -3.81
CA ILE A 454 8.02 29.11 -5.27
C ILE A 454 6.60 29.35 -5.76
N LEU A 455 6.40 30.41 -6.53
CA LEU A 455 5.08 30.82 -7.01
C LEU A 455 5.16 31.52 -8.36
N HIS A 456 4.02 31.55 -9.05
CA HIS A 456 3.86 32.30 -10.28
C HIS A 456 3.78 33.81 -9.97
N PRO A 457 4.35 34.70 -10.81
CA PRO A 457 4.34 36.14 -10.56
C PRO A 457 2.93 36.72 -10.36
N ALA A 458 1.93 36.18 -11.07
CA ALA A 458 0.54 36.63 -10.95
C ALA A 458 -0.14 36.24 -9.62
N SER A 459 0.44 35.33 -8.82
CA SER A 459 -0.05 35.00 -7.48
C SER A 459 0.24 36.11 -6.45
N ILE A 460 1.28 36.93 -6.67
CA ILE A 460 1.77 37.91 -5.68
C ILE A 460 0.70 38.93 -5.29
N GLU A 461 0.03 39.51 -6.28
CA GLU A 461 -1.02 40.51 -6.04
C GLU A 461 -2.16 39.89 -5.22
N ARG A 462 -2.59 38.67 -5.59
CA ARG A 462 -3.68 37.98 -4.90
C ARG A 462 -3.31 37.59 -3.46
N LEU A 463 -2.07 37.15 -3.24
CA LEU A 463 -1.53 36.89 -1.89
C LEU A 463 -1.56 38.15 -1.01
N LYS A 464 -1.22 39.32 -1.56
CA LYS A 464 -1.29 40.59 -0.83
C LYS A 464 -2.70 41.03 -0.49
N VAL A 465 -3.67 40.74 -1.35
CA VAL A 465 -5.08 41.08 -1.11
C VAL A 465 -5.74 40.09 -0.15
N GLY A 466 -5.37 38.81 -0.17
CA GLY A 466 -5.94 37.79 0.70
C GLY A 466 -7.33 37.30 0.26
N GLN A 467 -7.59 37.28 -1.06
CA GLN A 467 -8.92 37.04 -1.62
C GLN A 467 -8.83 36.30 -2.96
N ASN A 468 -9.64 35.26 -3.17
CA ASN A 468 -9.74 34.58 -4.46
C ASN A 468 -10.27 35.52 -5.56
N ALA A 469 -9.92 35.23 -6.82
CA ALA A 469 -10.58 35.89 -7.94
C ALA A 469 -11.92 35.21 -8.23
N PHE A 470 -12.91 36.01 -8.60
CA PHE A 470 -14.27 35.53 -8.91
C PHE A 470 -14.61 35.63 -10.40
N ASP A 471 -13.58 35.69 -11.25
CA ASP A 471 -13.75 35.66 -12.69
C ASP A 471 -14.13 34.24 -13.15
N GLY A 472 -14.97 34.14 -14.19
CA GLY A 472 -15.37 32.86 -14.79
C GLY A 472 -16.64 32.26 -14.20
N GLY A 473 -16.67 30.93 -14.01
CA GLY A 473 -17.85 30.25 -13.50
C GLY A 473 -17.69 28.75 -13.27
N CYS A 474 -18.78 28.13 -12.82
CA CYS A 474 -18.83 26.71 -12.51
C CYS A 474 -18.86 25.84 -13.77
N SER A 475 -18.13 24.73 -13.75
CA SER A 475 -17.98 23.83 -14.92
C SER A 475 -19.22 22.97 -15.22
N SER A 476 -20.15 22.84 -14.27
CA SER A 476 -21.38 22.07 -14.40
C SER A 476 -22.46 22.51 -13.42
N VAL A 477 -23.71 22.06 -13.63
CA VAL A 477 -24.84 22.32 -12.71
C VAL A 477 -24.56 21.74 -11.32
N MET A 478 -23.88 20.59 -11.24
CA MET A 478 -23.52 19.97 -9.96
C MET A 478 -22.46 20.78 -9.23
N ALA A 479 -21.45 21.28 -9.94
CA ALA A 479 -20.46 22.20 -9.40
C ALA A 479 -21.12 23.51 -8.91
N TRP A 480 -22.02 24.09 -9.71
CA TRP A 480 -22.79 25.27 -9.32
C TRP A 480 -23.60 25.05 -8.05
N GLY A 481 -24.33 23.93 -7.95
CA GLY A 481 -25.10 23.60 -6.76
C GLY A 481 -24.24 23.43 -5.51
N PHE A 482 -23.03 22.86 -5.66
CA PHE A 482 -22.07 22.75 -4.58
C PHE A 482 -21.48 24.12 -4.17
N CYS A 483 -21.06 24.95 -5.12
CA CYS A 483 -20.55 26.29 -4.84
C CYS A 483 -21.63 27.18 -4.18
N TYR A 484 -22.88 27.07 -4.63
CA TYR A 484 -24.02 27.75 -4.00
C TYR A 484 -24.24 27.28 -2.56
N LEU A 485 -24.18 25.96 -2.31
CA LEU A 485 -24.27 25.41 -0.95
C LEU A 485 -23.14 25.92 -0.05
N MET A 486 -21.90 25.95 -0.55
CA MET A 486 -20.73 26.46 0.18
C MET A 486 -20.90 27.94 0.54
N LYS A 487 -21.47 28.74 -0.37
CA LYS A 487 -21.84 30.14 -0.10
C LYS A 487 -22.86 30.25 1.04
N CYS A 488 -23.91 29.43 1.03
CA CYS A 488 -24.91 29.39 2.10
C CYS A 488 -24.35 28.95 3.46
N LEU A 489 -23.31 28.12 3.47
CA LEU A 489 -22.62 27.66 4.69
C LEU A 489 -21.57 28.64 5.22
N GLY A 490 -21.50 29.86 4.68
CA GLY A 490 -20.58 30.90 5.14
C GLY A 490 -19.14 30.74 4.64
N LYS A 491 -18.90 29.87 3.65
CA LYS A 491 -17.60 29.73 2.96
C LYS A 491 -17.55 30.46 1.61
N GLY A 492 -18.51 31.34 1.34
CA GLY A 492 -18.62 32.04 0.05
C GLY A 492 -17.67 33.22 -0.15
N ASP A 493 -17.04 33.70 0.93
CA ASP A 493 -16.17 34.88 0.85
C ASP A 493 -14.77 34.54 0.38
N HIS A 494 -14.33 33.27 0.43
CA HIS A 494 -13.03 32.81 -0.10
C HIS A 494 -11.83 33.72 0.27
N ARG A 495 -11.75 34.08 1.55
CA ARG A 495 -10.70 34.96 2.12
C ARG A 495 -9.67 34.15 2.88
N PHE A 496 -8.44 34.63 2.84
CA PHE A 496 -7.33 34.12 3.64
C PHE A 496 -6.49 35.28 4.18
N GLN A 497 -5.60 35.00 5.14
CA GLN A 497 -4.73 36.05 5.68
C GLN A 497 -3.77 36.54 4.59
N PRO A 498 -3.69 37.86 4.32
CA PRO A 498 -2.72 38.41 3.40
C PRO A 498 -1.29 37.92 3.68
N VAL A 499 -0.56 37.60 2.62
CA VAL A 499 0.83 37.10 2.68
C VAL A 499 1.72 38.06 1.91
N ASP A 500 2.65 38.71 2.62
CA ASP A 500 3.61 39.64 2.03
C ASP A 500 5.00 39.42 2.63
N PHE A 501 5.68 38.38 2.13
CA PHE A 501 7.06 38.04 2.48
C PHE A 501 7.93 38.03 1.20
N PRO A 502 8.10 39.17 0.51
CA PRO A 502 8.76 39.23 -0.79
C PRO A 502 10.20 38.70 -0.77
N GLU A 503 10.89 38.83 0.35
CA GLU A 503 12.23 38.29 0.58
C GLU A 503 12.29 36.76 0.58
N ARG A 504 11.15 36.10 0.76
CA ARG A 504 11.02 34.63 0.74
C ARG A 504 10.56 34.09 -0.60
N TYR A 505 10.15 34.96 -1.52
CA TYR A 505 9.60 34.55 -2.81
C TYR A 505 10.70 34.23 -3.81
N TRP A 506 10.66 33.01 -4.34
CA TRP A 506 11.42 32.57 -5.49
C TRP A 506 10.50 32.50 -6.70
N ILE A 507 10.27 33.68 -7.29
CA ILE A 507 9.29 33.89 -8.36
C ILE A 507 9.70 33.09 -9.60
N VAL A 508 8.77 32.33 -10.18
CA VAL A 508 8.99 31.58 -11.41
C VAL A 508 8.96 32.54 -12.60
N THR A 509 10.10 32.69 -13.25
CA THR A 509 10.28 33.50 -14.47
C THR A 509 11.12 32.71 -15.46
N GLN A 510 11.20 33.15 -16.71
CA GLN A 510 12.07 32.52 -17.72
C GLN A 510 13.55 32.39 -17.27
N LYS A 511 14.02 33.27 -16.38
CA LYS A 511 15.41 33.26 -15.88
C LYS A 511 15.61 32.34 -14.67
N THR A 512 14.63 32.28 -13.78
CA THR A 512 14.72 31.55 -12.50
C THR A 512 14.21 30.12 -12.60
N GLN A 513 13.35 29.82 -13.57
CA GLN A 513 12.72 28.50 -13.72
C GLN A 513 13.74 27.38 -13.78
N SER A 514 14.77 27.47 -14.63
CA SER A 514 15.77 26.41 -14.76
C SER A 514 16.55 26.14 -13.46
N GLU A 515 16.81 27.18 -12.66
CA GLU A 515 17.48 27.03 -11.37
C GLU A 515 16.58 26.33 -10.35
N ILE A 516 15.30 26.72 -10.29
CA ILE A 516 14.30 26.09 -9.42
C ILE A 516 14.10 24.63 -9.81
N GLU A 517 13.94 24.33 -11.11
CA GLU A 517 13.75 22.98 -11.61
C GLU A 517 14.94 22.07 -11.28
N LYS A 518 16.16 22.62 -11.33
CA LYS A 518 17.37 21.89 -10.93
C LYS A 518 17.38 21.57 -9.44
N VAL A 519 17.00 22.52 -8.58
CA VAL A 519 16.94 22.31 -7.13
C VAL A 519 15.86 21.32 -6.71
N LEU A 520 14.71 21.33 -7.39
CA LEU A 520 13.61 20.40 -7.11
C LEU A 520 13.76 19.04 -7.80
N SER A 521 14.67 18.93 -8.77
CA SER A 521 14.74 17.80 -9.70
C SER A 521 13.39 17.51 -10.36
N ALA A 522 12.67 18.58 -10.75
CA ALA A 522 11.32 18.53 -11.29
C ALA A 522 11.09 19.68 -12.27
N LYS A 523 10.21 19.49 -13.27
CA LYS A 523 9.87 20.53 -14.25
C LYS A 523 8.64 21.30 -13.81
N ILE A 524 8.67 22.62 -13.96
CA ILE A 524 7.52 23.49 -13.70
C ILE A 524 6.70 23.60 -14.98
N ILE A 525 5.39 23.34 -14.86
CA ILE A 525 4.46 23.34 -15.97
C ILE A 525 3.42 24.43 -15.72
N GLU A 526 3.40 25.49 -16.51
CA GLU A 526 2.28 26.45 -16.48
C GLU A 526 0.99 25.76 -16.94
N LEU A 527 -0.07 25.90 -16.15
CA LEU A 527 -1.38 25.26 -16.35
C LEU A 527 -2.54 26.26 -16.13
N PRO A 528 -2.55 27.43 -16.80
CA PRO A 528 -3.58 28.44 -16.60
C PRO A 528 -4.98 27.93 -16.98
N GLY A 529 -6.01 28.57 -16.45
CA GLY A 529 -7.40 28.36 -16.86
C GLY A 529 -8.35 28.17 -15.68
N HIS A 530 -7.98 27.35 -14.69
CA HIS A 530 -8.63 27.40 -13.38
C HIS A 530 -8.38 28.78 -12.76
N THR A 531 -7.11 29.16 -12.71
CA THR A 531 -6.67 30.55 -12.52
C THR A 531 -5.56 30.91 -13.49
N LYS A 532 -5.33 32.21 -13.70
CA LYS A 532 -4.19 32.70 -14.51
C LYS A 532 -2.82 32.33 -13.95
N ASP A 533 -2.71 32.07 -12.66
CA ASP A 533 -1.46 31.78 -11.96
C ASP A 533 -1.25 30.28 -11.68
N SER A 534 -2.13 29.42 -12.19
CA SER A 534 -2.04 27.97 -12.03
C SER A 534 -0.77 27.38 -12.66
N MET A 535 -0.02 26.64 -11.86
CA MET A 535 1.15 25.86 -12.24
C MET A 535 1.10 24.46 -11.64
N GLY A 536 1.79 23.53 -12.30
CA GLY A 536 2.03 22.18 -11.84
C GLY A 536 3.51 21.85 -11.78
N LEU A 537 3.82 20.70 -11.17
CA LEU A 537 5.18 20.21 -10.97
C LEU A 537 5.28 18.76 -11.46
N LEU A 538 6.15 18.52 -12.44
CA LEU A 538 6.36 17.23 -13.11
C LEU A 538 7.67 16.59 -12.64
N PHE A 539 7.58 15.43 -11.98
CA PHE A 539 8.73 14.65 -11.55
C PHE A 539 8.99 13.50 -12.53
N GLY A 540 10.03 13.66 -13.35
CA GLY A 540 10.43 12.67 -14.36
C GLY A 540 9.29 12.34 -15.32
N ASP A 541 9.18 11.06 -15.67
CA ASP A 541 8.13 10.45 -16.50
C ASP A 541 7.06 9.74 -15.65
N ARG A 542 6.91 10.13 -14.37
CA ARG A 542 6.12 9.37 -13.39
C ARG A 542 4.92 10.14 -12.88
N VAL A 543 5.15 11.31 -12.26
CA VAL A 543 4.14 12.02 -11.46
C VAL A 543 4.00 13.47 -11.88
N LEU A 544 2.77 13.92 -12.15
CA LEU A 544 2.41 15.32 -12.31
C LEU A 544 1.51 15.79 -11.16
N PHE A 545 1.99 16.74 -10.36
CA PHE A 545 1.15 17.54 -9.47
C PHE A 545 0.51 18.65 -10.29
N CYS A 546 -0.81 18.60 -10.50
CA CYS A 546 -1.48 19.51 -11.44
C CYS A 546 -2.27 20.64 -10.78
N GLY A 547 -2.25 20.74 -9.45
CA GLY A 547 -3.09 21.67 -8.72
C GLY A 547 -4.56 21.44 -9.06
N ASP A 548 -5.21 22.51 -9.49
CA ASP A 548 -6.62 22.55 -9.90
C ASP A 548 -6.82 22.54 -11.42
N ALA A 549 -5.77 22.26 -12.19
CA ALA A 549 -5.92 21.97 -13.61
C ALA A 549 -6.77 20.70 -13.85
N ALA A 550 -6.84 19.79 -12.88
CA ALA A 550 -7.77 18.67 -12.84
C ALA A 550 -8.13 18.32 -11.40
N MET A 551 -9.26 17.63 -11.18
CA MET A 551 -9.74 17.24 -9.84
C MET A 551 -10.36 15.86 -9.86
N ASN A 552 -10.12 15.02 -8.86
CA ASN A 552 -10.69 13.68 -8.78
C ASN A 552 -11.36 13.40 -7.43
N GLY A 553 -12.33 14.25 -7.09
CA GLY A 553 -13.13 14.17 -5.87
C GLY A 553 -14.54 14.68 -6.11
N ILE A 554 -15.41 14.61 -5.11
CA ILE A 554 -16.76 15.19 -5.22
C ILE A 554 -16.65 16.72 -5.06
N PRO A 555 -17.32 17.56 -5.86
CA PRO A 555 -18.32 17.25 -6.90
C PRO A 555 -17.77 17.27 -8.35
N SER A 556 -16.49 16.98 -8.56
CA SER A 556 -15.95 16.86 -9.91
C SER A 556 -16.60 15.70 -10.68
N SER A 557 -16.69 15.86 -11.99
CA SER A 557 -17.10 14.83 -12.95
C SER A 557 -16.09 14.77 -14.09
N ASN A 558 -15.70 13.56 -14.50
CA ASN A 558 -14.74 13.34 -15.59
C ASN A 558 -13.37 14.02 -15.36
N ASN A 559 -12.93 14.14 -14.11
CA ASN A 559 -11.69 14.79 -13.70
C ASN A 559 -11.64 16.32 -13.91
N ILE A 560 -12.77 16.95 -14.22
CA ILE A 560 -12.87 18.40 -14.51
C ILE A 560 -13.04 19.17 -13.19
N ILE A 561 -12.29 20.26 -13.04
CA ILE A 561 -12.37 21.14 -11.87
C ILE A 561 -13.73 21.85 -11.77
N ILE A 562 -14.13 22.26 -10.56
CA ILE A 562 -15.43 22.85 -10.30
C ILE A 562 -15.56 24.31 -10.77
N TRP A 563 -14.47 25.07 -10.78
CA TRP A 563 -14.42 26.49 -11.14
C TRP A 563 -13.38 26.74 -12.23
N ILE A 564 -13.70 27.55 -13.23
CA ILE A 564 -12.79 27.86 -14.34
C ILE A 564 -12.90 29.37 -14.63
N GLU A 565 -11.79 30.11 -14.46
CA GLU A 565 -11.67 31.52 -14.86
C GLU A 565 -11.72 31.67 -16.39
N ASN A 566 -10.94 30.86 -17.12
CA ASN A 566 -10.83 30.93 -18.57
C ASN A 566 -10.87 29.53 -19.20
N LEU A 567 -11.95 29.24 -19.93
CA LEU A 567 -12.17 27.93 -20.54
C LEU A 567 -11.16 27.60 -21.65
N LYS A 568 -10.71 28.58 -22.43
CA LYS A 568 -9.74 28.34 -23.52
C LYS A 568 -8.38 27.96 -22.96
N ASP A 569 -7.93 28.69 -21.93
CA ASP A 569 -6.66 28.39 -21.27
C ASP A 569 -6.74 27.05 -20.55
N TYR A 570 -7.87 26.76 -19.92
CA TYR A 570 -8.11 25.46 -19.26
C TYR A 570 -8.04 24.29 -20.25
N GLU A 571 -8.65 24.44 -21.42
CA GLU A 571 -8.56 23.45 -22.51
C GLU A 571 -7.11 23.26 -22.99
N SER A 572 -6.38 24.36 -23.21
CA SER A 572 -4.97 24.34 -23.60
C SER A 572 -4.10 23.65 -22.54
N SER A 573 -4.32 23.91 -21.26
CA SER A 573 -3.61 23.27 -20.14
C SER A 573 -3.87 21.78 -20.07
N TRP A 574 -5.10 21.33 -20.30
CA TRP A 574 -5.42 19.90 -20.41
C TRP A 574 -4.70 19.23 -21.58
N MET A 575 -4.69 19.85 -22.76
CA MET A 575 -3.97 19.31 -23.91
C MET A 575 -2.47 19.26 -23.67
N LYS A 576 -1.92 20.28 -23.00
CA LYS A 576 -0.52 20.31 -22.56
C LYS A 576 -0.22 19.14 -21.63
N MET A 577 -1.02 18.91 -20.59
CA MET A 577 -0.88 17.75 -19.71
C MET A 577 -0.94 16.42 -20.47
N ILE A 578 -1.88 16.27 -21.41
CA ILE A 578 -1.98 15.04 -22.23
C ILE A 578 -0.71 14.79 -23.06
N SER A 579 -0.06 15.86 -23.54
CA SER A 579 1.15 15.76 -24.36
C SER A 579 2.44 15.42 -23.58
N LEU A 580 2.46 15.64 -22.27
CA LEU A 580 3.63 15.38 -21.40
C LEU A 580 3.78 13.89 -21.09
N ASP A 581 5.00 13.40 -20.93
CA ASP A 581 5.25 12.02 -20.54
C ASP A 581 5.17 11.87 -19.02
N PHE A 582 4.11 11.20 -18.52
CA PHE A 582 3.93 10.81 -17.12
C PHE A 582 2.84 9.74 -16.98
N LYS A 583 2.78 9.08 -15.81
CA LYS A 583 1.84 7.99 -15.52
C LYS A 583 0.68 8.43 -14.62
N GLN A 584 0.99 9.14 -13.54
CA GLN A 584 0.03 9.50 -12.50
C GLN A 584 -0.15 11.02 -12.37
N VAL A 585 -1.41 11.42 -12.15
CA VAL A 585 -1.82 12.80 -11.85
C VAL A 585 -2.16 12.90 -10.36
N TYR A 586 -1.59 13.88 -9.69
CA TYR A 586 -1.85 14.23 -8.30
C TYR A 586 -2.54 15.60 -8.25
N PRO A 587 -3.89 15.63 -8.21
CA PRO A 587 -4.64 16.88 -8.11
C PRO A 587 -4.59 17.42 -6.67
N SER A 588 -4.84 18.71 -6.49
CA SER A 588 -5.01 19.29 -5.16
C SER A 588 -6.34 18.90 -4.51
N HIS A 589 -7.32 18.42 -5.29
CA HIS A 589 -8.57 17.88 -4.76
C HIS A 589 -8.86 16.46 -5.22
N GLY A 590 -9.08 15.57 -4.25
CA GLY A 590 -9.46 14.17 -4.47
C GLY A 590 -8.29 13.20 -4.62
N LYS A 591 -8.53 12.01 -5.16
CA LYS A 591 -7.51 10.94 -5.19
C LYS A 591 -6.58 11.07 -6.41
N PRO A 592 -5.30 10.67 -6.31
CA PRO A 592 -4.45 10.49 -7.50
C PRO A 592 -5.10 9.57 -8.53
N PHE A 593 -4.80 9.80 -9.80
CA PHE A 593 -5.38 9.02 -10.91
C PHE A 593 -4.46 8.91 -12.11
N ASN A 594 -4.70 7.88 -12.93
CA ASN A 594 -3.92 7.57 -14.12
C ASN A 594 -4.14 8.61 -15.25
N LYS A 595 -3.07 8.97 -15.97
CA LYS A 595 -3.08 9.91 -17.09
C LYS A 595 -4.14 9.57 -18.15
N GLU A 596 -4.42 8.29 -18.37
CA GLU A 596 -5.40 7.81 -19.35
C GLU A 596 -6.80 8.37 -19.08
N GLN A 597 -7.13 8.75 -17.84
CA GLN A 597 -8.40 9.39 -17.53
C GLN A 597 -8.50 10.80 -18.14
N LEU A 598 -7.41 11.58 -18.17
CA LEU A 598 -7.38 12.88 -18.87
C LEU A 598 -7.66 12.67 -20.36
N VAL A 599 -6.97 11.70 -20.98
CA VAL A 599 -7.12 11.37 -22.40
C VAL A 599 -8.55 10.94 -22.72
N LYS A 600 -9.11 10.05 -21.89
CA LYS A 600 -10.49 9.56 -22.04
C LYS A 600 -11.51 10.69 -21.96
N ASN A 601 -11.29 11.65 -21.07
CA ASN A 601 -12.26 12.70 -20.77
C ASN A 601 -12.08 13.98 -21.58
N GLN A 602 -11.01 14.11 -22.39
CA GLN A 602 -10.66 15.34 -23.11
C GLN A 602 -11.80 15.93 -23.95
N GLN A 603 -12.63 15.09 -24.58
CA GLN A 603 -13.75 15.56 -25.42
C GLN A 603 -14.90 16.14 -24.59
N LYS A 604 -14.93 15.91 -23.27
CA LYS A 604 -15.92 16.49 -22.37
C LYS A 604 -15.68 17.98 -22.15
N LEU A 605 -14.44 18.46 -22.28
CA LEU A 605 -14.10 19.87 -22.12
C LEU A 605 -14.89 20.77 -23.09
N LYS A 606 -14.97 20.36 -24.35
CA LYS A 606 -15.71 21.08 -25.41
C LYS A 606 -17.20 21.24 -25.14
N LYS A 607 -17.75 20.47 -24.19
CA LYS A 607 -19.16 20.51 -23.78
C LYS A 607 -19.41 21.42 -22.58
N ILE A 608 -18.35 21.95 -21.96
CA ILE A 608 -18.47 22.83 -20.80
C ILE A 608 -19.12 24.14 -21.24
N ARG A 609 -20.13 24.56 -20.46
CA ARG A 609 -20.71 25.89 -20.49
C ARG A 609 -20.61 26.42 -19.08
N LEU A 610 -19.81 27.47 -18.88
CA LEU A 610 -19.61 28.04 -17.56
C LEU A 610 -20.91 28.63 -17.04
N ILE A 611 -21.27 28.28 -15.81
CA ILE A 611 -22.47 28.77 -15.13
C ILE A 611 -22.00 29.81 -14.10
N SER A 612 -22.45 31.05 -14.23
CA SER A 612 -22.10 32.09 -13.28
C SER A 612 -22.69 31.82 -11.90
N LEU A 613 -21.96 32.22 -10.85
CA LEU A 613 -22.42 32.17 -9.46
C LEU A 613 -23.03 33.50 -8.99
N LEU A 614 -23.02 34.52 -9.86
CA LEU A 614 -23.57 35.86 -9.65
C LEU A 614 -25.04 35.93 -10.02
#